data_AF-A0A2T2S8W8-F1
#
_entry.id   AF-A0A2T2S8W8-F1
#
_cell.length_a   1.000
_cell.length_b   1.000
_cell.length_c   1.000
_cell.angle_alpha   90.00
_cell.angle_beta   90.00
_cell.angle_gamma   90.00
#
_symmetry.space_group_name_H-M   'P 1'
#
loop_
_entity.id
_entity.type
_entity.pdbx_description
1 polymer ?
#
loop_
_entity_poly.entity_id
_entity_poly.type
_entity_poly.pdbx_seq_one_letter_code
_entity_poly.pdbx_strand_id
1 'polypeptide(L)' 'MDLSNLKPAEGATHSEQRLGRGEGSGRGGHSSTRGTKG' A
#
# COMPACT_ATOMS: atom_id res chain seq x y z
N MET A 1 2.51 16.32 28.27
CA MET A 1 2.88 15.19 27.38
C MET A 1 3.30 15.77 26.05
N ASP A 2 4.41 15.30 25.50
CA ASP A 2 4.86 15.69 24.18
C ASP A 2 4.20 14.81 23.12
N LEU A 3 3.17 15.36 22.47
CA LEU A 3 2.35 14.64 21.49
C LEU A 3 3.07 14.43 20.15
N SER A 4 4.16 15.17 19.90
CA SER A 4 4.92 15.08 18.64
C SER A 4 5.76 13.80 18.53
N ASN A 5 6.05 13.18 19.68
CA ASN A 5 6.92 12.00 19.79
C ASN A 5 6.16 10.67 19.97
N LEU A 6 4.83 10.67 19.85
CA LEU A 6 4.02 9.45 19.94
C LEU A 6 4.32 8.53 18.75
N LYS A 7 4.84 7.34 19.04
CA LYS A 7 5.10 6.28 18.06
C LYS A 7 4.24 5.06 18.35
N PRO A 8 3.64 4.43 17.33
CA PRO A 8 2.86 3.20 17.52
C PRO A 8 3.78 2.03 17.90
N ALA A 9 3.20 0.97 18.46
CA ALA A 9 3.92 -0.27 18.70
C ALA A 9 4.40 -0.89 17.38
N GLU A 10 5.48 -1.67 17.45
CA GLU A 10 6.02 -2.36 16.28
C GLU A 10 4.96 -3.29 15.67
N GLY A 11 4.75 -3.18 14.35
CA GLY A 11 3.73 -3.93 13.63
C GLY A 11 2.29 -3.44 13.81
N ALA A 12 2.02 -2.43 14.64
CA ALA A 12 0.66 -1.92 14.84
C ALA A 12 0.12 -1.09 13.65
N THR A 13 0.99 -0.70 12.71
CA THR A 13 0.60 0.03 11.51
C THR A 13 0.88 -0.79 10.26
N HIS A 14 -0.08 -0.77 9.32
CA HIS A 14 0.05 -1.43 8.04
C HIS A 14 -0.37 -0.47 6.93
N SER A 15 0.42 -0.42 5.86
CA SER A 15 0.05 0.32 4.65
C SER A 15 -0.86 -0.53 3.78
N GLU A 16 -2.00 0.03 3.37
CA GLU A 16 -2.88 -0.64 2.43
C GLU A 16 -2.25 -0.73 1.03
N GLN A 17 -2.55 -1.82 0.32
CA GLN A 17 -2.04 -2.02 -1.03
C GLN A 17 -2.72 -1.03 -1.99
N ARG A 18 -1.91 -0.24 -2.70
CA ARG A 18 -2.39 0.70 -3.72
C ARG A 18 -2.25 0.10 -5.11
N LEU A 19 -3.37 -0.34 -5.69
CA LEU A 19 -3.42 -0.93 -7.03
C LEU A 19 -3.34 0.14 -8.13
N GLY A 20 -2.81 -0.22 -9.30
CA GLY A 20 -2.83 0.68 -10.48
C GLY A 20 -1.95 1.92 -10.34
N ARG A 21 -0.76 1.79 -9.74
CA ARG A 21 0.21 2.90 -9.54
C ARG A 21 1.51 2.67 -10.30
N GLY A 22 1.39 2.23 -11.55
CA GLY A 22 2.53 1.96 -12.43
C GLY A 22 3.23 0.64 -12.12
N GLU A 23 4.10 0.22 -13.05
CA GLU A 23 4.75 -1.09 -13.01
C GLU A 23 5.63 -1.30 -11.77
N GLY A 24 6.36 -0.28 -11.32
CA GLY A 24 7.23 -0.35 -10.14
C GLY A 24 6.49 -0.67 -8.83
N SER A 25 5.16 -0.55 -8.79
CA SER A 25 4.35 -0.99 -7.65
C SER A 25 4.13 -2.51 -7.60
N GLY A 26 4.53 -3.26 -8.65
CA GLY A 26 4.28 -4.70 -8.82
C GLY A 26 2.81 -5.06 -9.02
N ARG A 27 1.90 -4.09 -8.87
CA ARG A 27 0.44 -4.23 -8.92
C ARG A 27 -0.22 -3.16 -9.78
N GLY A 28 0.59 -2.44 -10.58
CA GLY A 28 0.14 -1.36 -11.45
C GLY A 28 0.39 -1.61 -12.93
N GLY A 29 0.71 -2.85 -13.31
CA GLY A 29 0.67 -3.28 -14.71
C GLY A 29 -0.76 -3.29 -15.28
N HIS A 30 -0.89 -3.66 -16.56
CA HIS A 30 -2.12 -3.51 -17.37
C HIS A 30 -3.43 -3.98 -16.71
N SER A 31 -3.38 -5.00 -15.86
CA SER A 31 -4.56 -5.57 -15.21
C SER A 31 -4.74 -5.18 -13.74
N SER A 32 -3.77 -4.50 -13.11
CA SER A 32 -3.79 -4.15 -11.68
C SER A 32 -4.32 -5.29 -10.80
N THR A 33 -3.70 -6.47 -10.94
CA THR A 33 -4.04 -7.74 -10.27
C THR A 33 -5.42 -8.36 -10.62
N ARG A 34 -6.19 -7.78 -11.55
CA ARG A 34 -7.55 -8.25 -11.91
C ARG A 34 -7.60 -9.20 -13.11
N GLY A 35 -6.46 -9.53 -13.72
CA GLY A 35 -6.42 -10.29 -14.97
C GLY A 35 -6.85 -9.48 -16.19
N THR A 36 -6.79 -10.09 -17.38
CA THR A 36 -6.98 -9.41 -18.68
C THR A 36 -8.33 -9.70 -19.34
N LYS A 37 -9.23 -10.42 -18.65
CA LYS A 37 -10.56 -10.78 -19.17
C LYS A 37 -11.63 -9.82 -18.59
N GLY A 38 -12.78 -9.73 -19.28
CA GLY A 38 -13.94 -8.93 -18.88
C GLY A 38 -14.89 -9.69 -17.97
#